data_AF-A0A2I0L1Z5-F1
#
_entry.id   AF-A0A2I0L1Z5-F1
#
_cell.length_a   1.000
_cell.length_b   1.000
_cell.length_c   1.000
_cell.angle_alpha   90.00
_cell.angle_beta   90.00
_cell.angle_gamma   90.00
#
_symmetry.space_group_name_H-M   'P 1'
#
loop_
_entity.id
_entity.type
_entity.pdbx_description
1 polymer ?
#
loop_
_entity_poly.entity_id
_entity_poly.type
_entity_poly.pdbx_seq_one_letter_code
_entity_poly.pdbx_strand_id
1 'polypeptide(L)'
;MESVLRDLDYWSDDDEPKEEYVKKVSEIKARYYEELGTSATKPVTSLTQSPMLKLKPLPSHLKYAYLGIDDILPIIISSSLIGDQEQQLLSVLREHKEAIGWTIADIKGISPLICTHRILLEAECKLTVQPQRRLNPSLKE
;
A
#
# COMPACT_ATOMS: atom_id res chain seq x y z
N MET A 1 5.28 -25.23 -24.63
CA MET A 1 5.04 -24.28 -23.51
C MET A 1 4.99 -22.84 -24.01
N GLU A 2 5.77 -22.47 -25.04
CA GLU A 2 5.71 -21.15 -25.69
C GLU A 2 4.51 -20.91 -26.63
N SER A 3 3.74 -21.95 -26.99
CA SER A 3 2.58 -21.78 -27.88
C SER A 3 1.37 -21.17 -27.18
N VAL A 4 1.17 -21.46 -25.88
CA VAL A 4 -0.01 -21.02 -25.13
C VAL A 4 0.05 -19.53 -24.76
N LEU A 5 1.25 -18.94 -24.73
CA LEU A 5 1.46 -17.54 -24.34
C LEU A 5 1.38 -16.56 -25.52
N ARG A 6 1.50 -17.02 -26.77
CA ARG A 6 1.29 -16.15 -27.95
C ARG A 6 -0.19 -15.90 -28.22
N ASP A 7 -1.05 -16.79 -27.74
CA ASP A 7 -2.52 -16.71 -27.94
C ASP A 7 -3.21 -15.76 -26.95
N LEU A 8 -2.46 -15.12 -26.03
CA LEU A 8 -2.98 -14.16 -25.04
C LEU A 8 -2.82 -12.69 -25.47
N ASP A 9 -2.01 -12.40 -26.48
CA ASP A 9 -1.86 -11.04 -27.05
C ASP A 9 -2.91 -10.75 -28.16
N TYR A 10 -3.83 -11.69 -28.42
CA TYR A 10 -4.94 -11.57 -29.37
C TYR A 10 -6.28 -11.75 -28.65
N TRP A 11 -6.50 -10.98 -27.59
CA TRP A 11 -7.81 -10.88 -26.94
C TRP A 11 -8.39 -9.50 -27.23
N SER A 12 -9.44 -9.46 -28.05
CA SER A 12 -10.32 -8.28 -28.14
C SER A 12 -11.27 -8.31 -26.92
N ASP A 13 -11.50 -7.14 -26.31
CA ASP A 13 -12.32 -6.98 -25.10
C ASP A 13 -13.80 -7.44 -25.23
N ASP A 14 -14.24 -7.86 -26.43
CA ASP A 14 -15.61 -8.28 -26.74
C ASP A 14 -15.84 -9.81 -26.66
N ASP A 15 -14.82 -10.64 -26.46
CA ASP A 15 -14.97 -12.10 -26.42
C ASP A 15 -15.35 -12.62 -25.01
N GLU A 16 -16.53 -13.25 -24.90
CA GLU A 16 -17.00 -13.87 -23.67
C GLU A 16 -16.07 -15.02 -23.23
N PRO A 17 -15.59 -15.05 -21.98
CA PRO A 17 -14.57 -15.99 -21.55
C PRO A 17 -15.12 -17.41 -21.53
N LYS A 18 -14.62 -18.27 -22.43
CA LYS A 18 -15.00 -19.68 -22.48
C LYS A 18 -14.62 -20.38 -21.17
N GLU A 19 -15.53 -21.19 -20.63
CA GLU A 19 -15.42 -21.92 -19.36
C GLU A 19 -14.10 -22.71 -19.21
N GLU A 20 -13.58 -23.22 -20.33
CA GLU A 20 -12.31 -23.94 -20.40
C GLU A 20 -11.10 -23.08 -19.99
N TYR A 21 -11.08 -21.79 -20.37
CA TYR A 21 -10.03 -20.86 -19.98
C TYR A 21 -10.09 -20.53 -18.50
N VAL A 22 -11.28 -20.32 -17.96
CA VAL A 22 -11.50 -20.05 -16.53
C VAL A 22 -10.98 -21.21 -15.68
N LYS A 23 -11.26 -22.45 -16.10
CA LYS A 23 -10.80 -23.67 -15.44
C LYS A 23 -9.27 -23.85 -15.52
N LYS A 24 -8.66 -23.47 -16.64
CA LYS A 24 -7.21 -23.57 -16.83
C LYS A 24 -6.46 -22.53 -15.99
N VAL A 25 -7.01 -21.32 -15.89
CA VAL A 25 -6.49 -20.26 -15.02
C VAL A 25 -6.61 -20.66 -13.54
N SER A 26 -7.71 -21.27 -13.12
CA SER A 26 -7.88 -21.72 -11.74
C SER A 26 -6.93 -22.86 -11.36
N GLU A 27 -6.67 -23.81 -12.27
CA GLU A 27 -5.66 -24.86 -12.08
C GLU A 27 -4.23 -24.30 -11.96
N ILE A 28 -3.87 -23.33 -12.80
CA ILE A 28 -2.57 -22.66 -12.71
C ILE A 28 -2.46 -21.91 -11.39
N LYS A 29 -3.53 -21.22 -10.98
CA LYS A 29 -3.55 -20.45 -9.73
C LYS A 29 -3.35 -21.36 -8.51
N ALA A 30 -4.02 -22.52 -8.47
CA ALA A 30 -3.89 -23.47 -7.37
C ALA A 30 -2.53 -24.19 -7.30
N ARG A 31 -1.82 -24.35 -8.43
CA ARG A 31 -0.51 -25.02 -8.46
C ARG A 31 0.66 -24.13 -8.05
N TYR A 32 0.55 -22.82 -8.27
CA TYR A 32 1.69 -21.90 -8.13
C TYR A 32 1.51 -20.84 -7.03
N TYR A 33 0.30 -20.70 -6.47
CA TYR A 33 0.02 -19.72 -5.42
C TYR A 33 -0.54 -20.41 -4.17
N GLU A 34 0.05 -20.10 -3.02
CA GLU A 34 -0.48 -20.47 -1.71
C GLU A 34 -1.39 -19.31 -1.25
N GLU A 35 -2.62 -19.59 -0.85
CA GLU A 35 -3.53 -18.55 -0.35
C GLU A 35 -2.99 -18.00 0.98
N LEU A 36 -2.66 -16.71 1.00
CA LEU A 36 -2.37 -16.00 2.24
C LEU A 36 -3.68 -15.97 3.04
N GLY A 37 -3.73 -16.73 4.14
CA GLY A 37 -4.95 -16.96 4.91
C GLY A 37 -5.73 -15.68 5.19
N THR A 38 -7.07 -15.79 5.18
CA THR A 38 -7.97 -14.68 5.52
C THR A 38 -7.92 -14.43 7.03
N SER A 39 -6.89 -13.73 7.53
CA SER A 39 -6.93 -13.19 8.89
C SER A 39 -7.90 -12.01 8.88
N ALA A 40 -9.17 -12.32 9.08
CA ALA A 40 -10.28 -11.37 9.02
C ALA A 40 -10.34 -10.50 10.28
N THR A 41 -9.48 -9.48 10.32
CA THR A 41 -9.81 -8.21 10.99
C THR A 41 -9.32 -7.11 10.07
N LYS A 42 -10.23 -6.44 9.37
CA LYS A 42 -9.86 -5.24 8.61
C LYS A 42 -9.30 -4.24 9.62
N PRO A 43 -8.09 -3.71 9.42
CA PRO A 43 -7.52 -2.78 10.38
C PRO A 43 -8.39 -1.52 10.40
N VAL A 44 -8.73 -1.07 11.61
CA VAL A 44 -9.55 0.13 11.81
C VAL A 44 -8.73 1.36 11.42
N THR A 45 -9.30 2.21 10.59
CA THR A 45 -8.64 3.43 10.09
C THR A 45 -8.59 4.51 11.18
N SER A 46 -7.61 5.39 11.10
CA SER A 46 -7.44 6.52 12.03
C SER A 46 -8.61 7.51 12.02
N LEU A 47 -9.37 7.54 10.92
CA LEU A 47 -10.60 8.31 10.79
C LEU A 47 -11.75 7.76 11.66
N THR A 48 -11.72 6.46 11.98
CA THR A 48 -12.74 5.78 12.79
C THR A 48 -12.31 5.67 14.25
N GLN A 49 -11.02 5.40 14.48
CA GLN A 49 -10.43 5.34 15.81
C GLN A 49 -9.16 6.17 15.85
N SER A 50 -9.19 7.20 16.68
CA SER A 50 -8.05 8.08 16.90
C SER A 50 -6.80 7.33 17.42
N PRO A 51 -5.65 7.46 16.76
CA PRO A 51 -4.40 6.87 17.23
C PRO A 51 -3.83 7.66 18.42
N MET A 52 -3.30 6.97 19.43
CA MET A 52 -2.47 7.63 20.46
C MET A 52 -1.09 7.96 19.87
N LEU A 53 -0.83 9.22 19.59
CA LEU A 53 0.43 9.69 19.02
C LEU A 53 1.28 10.43 20.05
N LYS A 54 2.56 10.06 20.18
CA LYS A 54 3.56 10.83 20.94
C LYS A 54 4.25 11.80 20.00
N LEU A 55 3.88 13.09 20.08
CA LEU A 55 4.48 14.14 19.26
C LEU A 55 5.94 14.40 19.66
N LYS A 56 6.77 14.69 18.66
CA LYS A 56 8.18 15.03 18.86
C LYS A 56 8.34 16.56 18.85
N PRO A 57 9.36 17.10 19.53
CA PRO A 57 9.68 18.51 19.38
C PRO A 57 10.03 18.80 17.91
N LEU A 58 9.50 19.91 17.39
CA LEU A 58 9.73 20.34 16.01
C LEU A 58 10.78 21.46 15.95
N PRO A 59 11.53 21.57 14.84
CA PRO A 59 12.31 22.77 14.53
C PRO A 59 11.44 24.03 14.48
N SER A 60 12.02 25.21 14.73
CA SER A 60 11.29 26.48 14.83
C SER A 60 10.54 26.90 13.56
N HIS A 61 10.94 26.41 12.39
CA HIS A 61 10.29 26.69 11.11
C HIS A 61 9.09 25.79 10.82
N LEU A 62 8.76 24.85 11.72
CA LEU A 62 7.63 23.93 11.59
C LEU A 62 6.71 24.04 12.81
N LYS A 63 5.41 23.78 12.60
CA LYS A 63 4.42 23.70 13.67
C LYS A 63 3.43 22.58 13.41
N TYR A 64 2.76 22.14 14.47
CA TYR A 64 1.62 21.24 14.36
C TYR A 64 0.35 22.01 14.03
N ALA A 65 -0.44 21.44 13.13
CA ALA A 65 -1.84 21.79 12.91
C ALA A 65 -2.67 20.50 12.92
N TYR A 66 -4.00 20.63 12.97
CA TYR A 66 -4.87 19.48 13.21
C TYR A 66 -6.07 19.44 12.24
N LEU A 67 -6.35 18.25 11.72
CA LEU A 67 -7.38 18.02 10.68
C LEU A 67 -8.63 17.27 11.19
N GLY A 68 -8.58 16.67 12.39
CA GLY A 68 -9.62 15.81 12.94
C GLY A 68 -10.55 16.48 13.95
N ILE A 69 -11.61 15.77 14.35
CA ILE A 69 -12.44 16.14 15.51
C ILE A 69 -11.54 16.05 16.76
N ASP A 70 -11.67 17.02 17.67
CA ASP A 70 -10.87 17.14 18.89
C ASP A 70 -9.35 17.23 18.69
N ASP A 71 -8.90 17.74 17.53
CA ASP A 71 -7.47 17.95 17.23
C ASP A 71 -6.60 16.67 17.31
N ILE A 72 -7.16 15.51 16.99
CA ILE A 72 -6.46 14.22 17.19
C ILE A 72 -5.60 13.79 15.98
N LEU A 73 -5.77 14.45 14.83
CA LEU A 73 -5.04 14.14 13.60
C LEU A 73 -3.99 15.23 13.30
N PRO A 74 -2.78 15.12 13.88
CA PRO A 74 -1.72 16.10 13.70
C PRO A 74 -1.17 16.03 12.28
N ILE A 75 -0.84 17.20 11.75
CA ILE A 75 -0.04 17.41 10.56
C ILE A 75 1.06 18.42 10.86
N ILE A 76 2.16 18.35 10.12
CA ILE A 76 3.28 19.29 10.26
C ILE A 76 3.22 20.26 9.08
N ILE A 77 3.13 21.55 9.39
CA ILE A 77 3.10 22.63 8.39
C ILE A 77 4.19 23.66 8.70
N SER A 78 4.48 24.54 7.74
CA SER A 78 5.41 25.64 7.96
C SER A 78 4.86 26.62 9.00
N SER A 79 5.71 27.04 9.94
CA SER A 79 5.36 28.10 10.90
C SER A 79 5.33 29.49 10.28
N SER A 80 5.86 29.65 9.07
CA SER A 80 5.88 30.93 8.33
C SER A 80 4.60 31.25 7.56
N LEU A 81 3.60 30.36 7.57
CA LEU A 81 2.33 30.58 6.87
C LEU A 81 1.53 31.69 7.53
N ILE A 82 0.98 32.58 6.71
CA ILE A 82 0.07 33.65 7.14
C ILE A 82 -1.31 33.04 7.38
N GLY A 83 -2.12 33.59 8.29
CA GLY A 83 -3.41 33.02 8.71
C GLY A 83 -4.31 32.58 7.56
N ASP A 84 -4.44 33.40 6.50
CA ASP A 84 -5.26 33.06 5.33
C ASP A 84 -4.69 31.88 4.53
N GLN A 85 -3.36 31.83 4.37
CA GLN A 85 -2.67 30.74 3.67
C GLN A 85 -2.78 29.42 4.46
N GLU A 86 -2.64 29.50 5.78
CA GLU A 86 -2.82 28.37 6.67
C GLU A 86 -4.26 27.84 6.59
N GLN A 87 -5.26 28.71 6.65
CA GLN A 87 -6.66 28.29 6.51
C GLN A 87 -6.94 27.66 5.16
N GLN A 88 -6.42 28.23 4.07
CA GLN A 88 -6.57 27.67 2.73
C GLN A 88 -5.93 26.28 2.64
N LEU A 89 -4.72 26.11 3.16
CA LEU A 89 -4.03 24.82 3.22
C LEU A 89 -4.83 23.80 4.03
N LEU A 90 -5.30 24.18 5.22
CA LEU A 90 -6.08 23.29 6.09
C LEU A 90 -7.40 22.90 5.44
N SER A 91 -8.04 23.79 4.68
CA SER A 91 -9.25 23.48 3.91
C SER A 91 -9.01 22.34 2.92
N VAL A 92 -7.97 22.45 2.08
CA VAL A 92 -7.63 21.43 1.09
C VAL A 92 -7.26 20.10 1.77
N LEU A 93 -6.49 20.16 2.86
CA LEU A 93 -6.07 18.95 3.56
C LEU A 93 -7.24 18.24 4.28
N ARG A 94 -8.24 18.98 4.77
CA ARG A 94 -9.47 18.41 5.35
C ARG A 94 -10.31 17.72 4.28
N GLU A 95 -10.41 18.30 3.09
CA GLU A 95 -11.11 17.72 1.94
C GLU A 95 -10.46 16.41 1.48
N HIS A 96 -9.13 16.34 1.51
CA HIS A 96 -8.37 15.16 1.08
C HIS A 96 -7.78 14.33 2.23
N LYS A 97 -8.39 14.35 3.42
CA LYS A 97 -7.86 13.66 4.61
C LYS A 97 -7.68 12.15 4.43
N GLU A 98 -8.47 11.51 3.55
CA GLU A 98 -8.36 10.07 3.26
C GLU A 98 -7.08 9.68 2.50
N ALA A 99 -6.39 10.66 1.89
CA ALA A 99 -5.11 10.43 1.24
C ALA A 99 -3.93 10.42 2.24
N ILE A 100 -4.17 10.83 3.48
CA ILE A 100 -3.15 10.92 4.53
C ILE A 100 -3.20 9.68 5.40
N GLY A 101 -2.07 9.00 5.54
CA GLY A 101 -1.96 7.83 6.39
C GLY A 101 -1.36 8.16 7.76
N TRP A 102 -2.17 8.18 8.82
CA TRP A 102 -1.68 8.30 10.21
C TRP A 102 -1.27 6.95 10.80
N THR A 103 -1.94 5.89 10.36
CA THR A 103 -1.66 4.50 10.72
C THR A 103 -1.45 3.68 9.46
N ILE A 104 -0.85 2.49 9.60
CA ILE A 104 -0.68 1.55 8.47
C ILE A 104 -2.03 1.17 7.85
N ALA A 105 -3.12 1.18 8.64
CA ALA A 105 -4.47 0.89 8.18
C ALA A 105 -4.99 1.89 7.15
N ASP A 106 -4.51 3.13 7.20
CA ASP A 106 -4.94 4.21 6.31
C ASP A 106 -4.22 4.16 4.96
N ILE A 107 -3.06 3.50 4.90
CA ILE A 107 -2.27 3.38 3.68
C ILE A 107 -2.91 2.30 2.80
N LYS A 108 -3.61 2.76 1.76
CA LYS A 108 -4.17 1.86 0.74
C LYS A 108 -3.03 1.24 -0.08
N GLY A 109 -2.84 -0.07 0.08
CA GLY A 109 -1.96 -0.83 -0.80
C GLY A 109 -2.54 -0.96 -2.21
N ILE A 110 -1.67 -1.24 -3.19
CA ILE A 110 -2.11 -1.65 -4.53
C ILE A 110 -2.62 -3.09 -4.44
N SER A 111 -3.83 -3.33 -4.94
CA SER A 111 -4.37 -4.69 -4.98
C SER A 111 -3.50 -5.56 -5.89
N PRO A 112 -3.05 -6.75 -5.44
CA PRO A 112 -2.36 -7.70 -6.31
C PRO A 112 -3.20 -8.13 -7.52
N LEU A 113 -4.52 -7.94 -7.50
CA LEU A 113 -5.38 -8.20 -8.66
C LEU A 113 -5.23 -7.14 -9.76
N ILE A 114 -4.83 -5.91 -9.39
CA ILE A 114 -4.69 -4.79 -10.33
C ILE A 114 -3.31 -4.81 -10.98
N CYS A 115 -2.26 -5.18 -10.22
CA CYS A 115 -0.91 -5.25 -10.74
C CYS A 115 -0.19 -6.47 -10.18
N THR A 116 0.16 -7.41 -11.05
CA THR A 116 1.09 -8.48 -10.73
C THR A 116 2.42 -8.21 -11.43
N HIS A 117 3.49 -8.05 -10.65
CA HIS A 117 4.82 -7.95 -11.21
C HIS A 117 5.37 -9.35 -11.45
N ARG A 118 5.76 -9.65 -12.70
CA ARG A 118 6.44 -10.88 -13.07
C ARG A 118 7.93 -10.60 -13.12
N ILE A 119 8.69 -11.26 -12.25
CA ILE A 119 10.15 -11.23 -12.30
C ILE A 119 10.58 -12.37 -13.22
N LEU A 120 11.08 -12.01 -14.40
CA LEU A 120 11.63 -12.99 -15.35
C LEU A 120 13.02 -13.42 -14.87
N LEU A 121 13.25 -14.73 -14.83
CA LEU A 121 14.55 -15.32 -14.51
C LEU A 121 15.10 -16.01 -15.76
N GLU A 122 16.42 -16.04 -15.88
CA GLU A 122 17.09 -16.81 -16.92
C GLU A 122 16.80 -18.31 -16.75
N ALA A 123 16.73 -19.06 -17.86
CA ALA A 123 16.30 -20.46 -17.86
C ALA A 123 17.17 -21.39 -17.00
N GLU A 124 18.43 -21.03 -16.78
CA GLU A 124 19.39 -21.82 -15.99
C GLU A 124 19.57 -21.31 -14.55
N CYS A 125 18.74 -20.35 -14.12
CA CYS A 125 18.83 -19.76 -12.78
C CYS A 125 18.44 -20.79 -11.71
N LYS A 126 19.30 -20.96 -10.70
CA LYS A 126 19.02 -21.80 -9.53
C LYS A 126 18.54 -20.94 -8.38
N LEU A 127 17.49 -21.37 -7.70
CA LEU A 127 17.08 -20.75 -6.44
C LEU A 127 18.17 -20.96 -5.39
N THR A 128 18.70 -19.87 -4.85
CA THR A 128 19.72 -19.91 -3.80
C THR A 128 19.19 -19.25 -2.54
N VAL A 129 19.34 -19.91 -1.40
CA VAL A 129 19.04 -19.32 -0.08
C VAL A 129 20.36 -18.88 0.56
N GLN A 130 20.47 -17.59 0.83
CA GLN A 130 21.62 -17.02 1.56
C GLN A 130 21.30 -16.94 3.06
N PRO A 131 22.25 -17.23 3.96
CA PRO A 131 22.03 -17.07 5.39
C PRO A 131 21.79 -15.59 5.73
N GLN A 132 20.78 -15.31 6.55
CA GLN A 132 20.48 -13.97 7.03
C GLN A 132 21.69 -13.41 7.79
N ARG A 133 22.24 -12.28 7.35
CA ARG A 133 23.34 -11.61 8.06
C ARG A 133 22.85 -11.12 9.42
N ARG A 134 23.72 -11.22 10.44
CA ARG A 134 23.43 -10.68 11.76
C ARG A 134 23.30 -9.15 11.65
N LEU A 135 22.17 -8.61 12.13
CA LEU A 135 21.97 -7.17 12.25
C LEU A 135 22.96 -6.60 13.28
N ASN A 136 23.51 -5.41 13.00
CA ASN A 136 24.35 -4.70 13.94
C ASN A 136 23.58 -4.47 15.28
N PRO A 137 24.14 -4.84 16.44
CA PRO A 137 23.50 -4.59 17.73
C PRO A 137 23.11 -3.14 17.96
N SER A 138 23.85 -2.16 17.42
CA SER A 138 23.51 -0.73 17.55
C SER A 138 22.29 -0.30 16.74
N LEU A 139 21.80 -1.15 15.83
CA LEU A 139 20.61 -0.94 15.02
C LEU A 139 19.43 -1.80 15.49
N LYS A 140 19.59 -2.53 16.61
CA LYS A 140 18.46 -3.15 17.31
C LYS A 140 17.81 -2.08 18.18
N GLU A 141 16.48 -1.98 18.09
CA GLU A 141 15.65 -1.19 19.01
C GLU A 141 15.90 -1.55 20.48
#